data_AF-A0A8C0PEY2-F1
#
_entry.id   AF-A0A8C0PEY2-F1
#
_cell.length_a   1.000
_cell.length_b   1.000
_cell.length_c   1.000
_cell.angle_alpha   90.00
_cell.angle_beta   90.00
_cell.angle_gamma   90.00
#
_symmetry.space_group_name_H-M   'P 1'
#
loop_
_entity.id
_entity.type
_entity.pdbx_description
1 polymer ?
#
loop_
_entity_poly.entity_id
_entity_poly.type
_entity_poly.pdbx_seq_one_letter_code
_entity_poly.pdbx_strand_id
1 'polypeptide(L)'
;MQSLYQAAGRILISLGALSVSSGVTAFFPVFSYKLWFTGWSVWIACPIWNGALAITTGTLLLLAHRERTRTYLWEASFTFVILSAMGCPLHFAVALESALLGPYCFYSLSGIAGTDYLGYAVAFPFPYAKFPSVCVDPPHYEEYHLALQAFDLCLSFAMLCVSLTVLIKLSAGRIWKRHSQ
;
A
#
# COMPACT_ATOMS: atom_id res chain seq x y z
N MET A 1 4.90 28.03 4.76
CA MET A 1 4.60 27.16 3.59
C MET A 1 5.69 26.14 3.31
N GLN A 2 6.98 26.53 3.34
CA GLN A 2 8.11 25.65 3.08
C GLN A 2 8.22 24.44 4.03
N SER A 3 7.95 24.64 5.32
CA SER A 3 7.98 23.56 6.32
C SER A 3 6.94 22.46 6.09
N LEU A 4 5.80 22.79 5.47
CA LEU A 4 4.69 21.85 5.28
C LEU A 4 5.02 20.79 4.23
N TYR A 5 5.55 21.18 3.06
CA TYR A 5 5.91 20.23 2.01
C TYR A 5 7.07 19.32 2.44
N GLN A 6 8.02 19.86 3.21
CA GLN A 6 9.11 19.09 3.77
C GLN A 6 8.61 18.08 4.81
N ALA A 7 7.72 18.50 5.73
CA ALA A 7 7.13 17.60 6.71
C ALA A 7 6.25 16.52 6.04
N ALA A 8 5.36 16.91 5.12
CA ALA A 8 4.51 15.99 4.38
C ALA A 8 5.32 14.98 3.56
N GLY A 9 6.40 15.42 2.90
CA GLY A 9 7.29 14.54 2.16
C GLY A 9 7.94 13.48 3.04
N ARG A 10 8.44 13.87 4.22
CA ARG A 10 8.99 12.91 5.20
C ARG A 10 7.93 11.95 5.73
N ILE A 11 6.74 12.45 6.06
CA ILE A 11 5.64 11.62 6.56
C ILE A 11 5.21 10.60 5.50
N LEU A 12 5.04 11.01 4.24
CA LEU A 12 4.66 10.11 3.16
C LEU A 12 5.72 9.03 2.90
N ILE A 13 7.01 9.36 2.98
CA ILE A 13 8.08 8.36 2.87
C ILE A 13 7.99 7.35 4.02
N SER A 14 7.84 7.81 5.26
CA SER A 14 7.74 6.92 6.42
C SER A 14 6.51 6.03 6.35
N LEU A 15 5.33 6.59 6.08
CA LEU A 15 4.08 5.83 5.96
C LEU A 15 4.13 4.87 4.78
N GLY A 16 4.67 5.30 3.64
CA GLY A 16 4.82 4.46 2.47
C GLY A 16 5.79 3.30 2.71
N ALA A 17 6.90 3.53 3.41
CA ALA A 17 7.83 2.47 3.79
C ALA A 17 7.19 1.44 4.74
N LEU A 18 6.40 1.90 5.71
CA LEU A 18 5.62 1.02 6.59
C LEU A 18 4.58 0.22 5.80
N SER A 19 3.88 0.85 4.84
CA SER A 19 2.91 0.19 3.97
C SER A 19 3.54 -0.88 3.08
N VAL A 20 4.70 -0.61 2.49
CA VAL A 20 5.45 -1.60 1.72
C VAL A 20 5.90 -2.75 2.61
N SER A 21 6.42 -2.44 3.80
CA SER A 21 6.87 -3.47 4.76
C SER A 21 5.70 -4.36 5.19
N SER A 22 4.56 -3.75 5.53
CA SER A 22 3.31 -4.43 5.88
C SER A 22 2.84 -5.36 4.75
N GLY A 23 2.78 -4.84 3.53
CA GLY A 23 2.46 -5.63 2.34
C GLY A 23 3.41 -6.82 2.17
N VAL A 24 4.72 -6.60 2.23
CA VAL A 24 5.71 -7.69 2.12
C VAL A 24 5.50 -8.75 3.20
N THR A 25 5.21 -8.34 4.44
CA THR A 25 4.93 -9.29 5.53
C THR A 25 3.60 -10.03 5.34
N ALA A 26 2.59 -9.41 4.71
CA ALA A 26 1.34 -10.06 4.34
C ALA A 26 1.56 -11.16 3.28
N PHE A 27 2.44 -10.90 2.31
CA PHE A 27 2.80 -11.84 1.24
C PHE A 27 3.69 -13.00 1.73
N PHE A 28 4.59 -12.73 2.66
CA PHE A 28 5.52 -13.72 3.22
C PHE A 28 5.33 -13.83 4.74
N PRO A 29 4.19 -14.38 5.22
CA PRO A 29 3.98 -14.54 6.64
C PRO A 29 5.11 -15.41 7.22
N VAL A 30 5.79 -14.86 8.23
CA VAL A 30 6.86 -15.54 9.00
C VAL A 30 8.04 -16.02 8.13
N PHE A 31 8.40 -15.28 7.08
CA PHE A 31 9.52 -15.62 6.18
C PHE A 31 9.42 -17.02 5.52
N SER A 32 8.22 -17.61 5.48
CA SER A 32 8.00 -18.80 4.69
C SER A 32 8.18 -18.43 3.21
N TYR A 33 9.28 -18.88 2.62
CA TYR A 33 9.67 -18.60 1.23
C TYR A 33 8.74 -19.33 0.25
N LYS A 34 7.48 -18.91 0.16
CA LYS A 34 6.49 -19.41 -0.78
C LYS A 34 6.44 -18.51 -2.02
N LEU A 35 7.56 -18.44 -2.75
CA LEU A 35 7.66 -17.60 -3.97
C LEU A 35 6.59 -17.88 -5.03
N TRP A 36 6.01 -19.07 -5.03
CA TRP A 36 4.95 -19.48 -5.96
C TRP A 36 3.52 -19.30 -5.41
N PHE A 37 3.34 -18.79 -4.20
CA PHE A 37 2.02 -18.41 -3.66
C PHE A 37 1.53 -17.05 -4.22
N THR A 38 2.08 -16.64 -5.35
CA THR A 38 1.88 -15.37 -6.03
C THR A 38 0.50 -15.24 -6.68
N GLY A 39 -0.53 -15.10 -5.86
CA GLY A 39 -1.74 -14.40 -6.24
C GLY A 39 -1.41 -12.92 -6.47
N TRP A 40 -0.86 -12.56 -7.63
CA TRP A 40 -0.62 -11.17 -8.09
C TRP A 40 -1.94 -10.43 -8.38
N SER A 41 -2.98 -10.69 -7.59
CA SER A 41 -4.19 -9.91 -7.67
C SER A 41 -3.84 -8.49 -7.24
N VAL A 42 -4.16 -7.51 -8.09
CA VAL A 42 -3.89 -6.07 -7.91
C VAL A 42 -4.36 -5.58 -6.53
N TRP A 43 -5.39 -6.24 -6.00
CA TRP A 43 -5.97 -6.02 -4.67
C TRP A 43 -5.03 -6.46 -3.54
N ILE A 44 -4.37 -7.62 -3.66
CA ILE A 44 -3.48 -8.18 -2.63
C ILE A 44 -2.18 -7.39 -2.56
N ALA A 45 -1.67 -6.95 -3.72
CA ALA A 45 -0.49 -6.09 -3.80
C ALA A 45 -0.74 -4.63 -3.39
N CYS A 46 -1.96 -4.29 -2.93
CA CYS A 46 -2.37 -2.91 -2.67
C CYS A 46 -1.49 -2.14 -1.67
N PRO A 47 -1.13 -2.70 -0.50
CA PRO A 47 -0.23 -2.02 0.42
C PRO A 47 1.15 -1.72 -0.19
N ILE A 48 1.61 -2.58 -1.10
CA ILE A 48 2.92 -2.45 -1.76
C ILE A 48 2.91 -1.32 -2.78
N TRP A 49 2.02 -1.37 -3.78
CA TRP A 49 2.05 -0.36 -4.84
C TRP A 49 1.58 1.00 -4.33
N ASN A 50 0.61 1.06 -3.40
CA ASN A 50 0.18 2.32 -2.82
C ASN A 50 1.28 2.91 -1.90
N GLY A 51 1.98 2.06 -1.14
CA GLY A 51 3.17 2.47 -0.39
C GLY A 51 4.28 3.02 -1.29
N ALA A 52 4.52 2.39 -2.45
CA ALA A 52 5.48 2.87 -3.43
C ALA A 52 5.08 4.24 -4.04
N LEU A 53 3.78 4.45 -4.31
CA LEU A 53 3.27 5.76 -4.72
C LEU A 53 3.49 6.82 -3.64
N ALA A 54 3.25 6.50 -2.36
CA ALA A 54 3.49 7.42 -1.25
C ALA A 54 4.97 7.78 -1.10
N ILE A 55 5.89 6.80 -1.20
CA ILE A 55 7.34 7.05 -1.18
C ILE A 55 7.74 7.95 -2.35
N THR A 56 7.29 7.63 -3.56
CA THR A 56 7.61 8.42 -4.77
C THR A 56 7.12 9.85 -4.62
N THR A 57 5.88 10.02 -4.14
CA THR A 57 5.27 11.31 -3.86
C THR A 57 6.10 12.10 -2.84
N GLY A 58 6.47 11.47 -1.73
CA GLY A 58 7.24 12.12 -0.68
C GLY A 58 8.64 12.54 -1.14
N THR A 59 9.33 11.70 -1.91
CA THR A 59 10.63 12.03 -2.51
C THR A 59 10.51 13.16 -3.52
N LEU A 60 9.51 13.13 -4.40
CA LEU A 60 9.27 14.21 -5.36
C LEU A 60 8.96 15.54 -4.66
N LEU A 61 8.18 15.53 -3.57
CA LEU A 61 7.92 16.73 -2.77
C LEU A 61 9.19 17.29 -2.11
N LEU A 62 10.05 16.42 -1.58
CA LEU A 62 11.33 16.84 -1.00
C LEU A 62 12.29 17.39 -2.07
N LEU A 63 12.34 16.77 -3.25
CA LEU A 63 13.13 17.24 -4.38
C LEU A 63 12.60 18.56 -4.93
N ALA A 64 11.28 18.69 -5.13
CA ALA A 64 10.64 19.93 -5.57
C ALA A 64 10.84 21.07 -4.57
N HIS A 65 10.90 20.73 -3.27
CA HIS A 65 11.23 21.69 -2.23
C HIS A 65 12.70 22.15 -2.29
N ARG A 66 13.64 21.23 -2.50
CA ARG A 66 15.09 21.52 -2.60
C ARG A 66 15.44 22.25 -3.90
N GLU A 67 14.92 21.79 -5.02
CA GLU A 67 15.14 22.33 -6.37
C GLU A 67 13.96 23.22 -6.80
N ARG A 68 13.75 24.30 -6.03
CA ARG A 68 12.61 25.22 -6.15
C ARG A 68 12.35 25.76 -7.57
N THR A 69 13.36 25.76 -8.44
CA THR A 69 13.34 26.35 -9.79
C THR A 69 12.76 25.42 -10.87
N ARG A 70 12.59 24.11 -10.61
CA ARG A 70 12.16 23.15 -11.63
C ARG A 70 10.65 22.88 -11.60
N THR A 71 9.93 23.47 -12.54
CA THR A 71 8.46 23.35 -12.66
C THR A 71 8.00 21.90 -12.83
N TYR A 72 8.75 21.08 -13.58
CA TYR A 72 8.38 19.68 -13.83
C TYR A 72 8.35 18.83 -12.55
N LEU A 73 9.15 19.15 -11.52
CA LEU A 73 9.12 18.42 -10.24
C LEU A 73 7.82 18.70 -9.48
N TRP A 74 7.31 19.93 -9.54
CA TRP A 74 6.02 20.28 -8.94
C TRP A 74 4.84 19.68 -9.70
N GLU A 75 4.95 19.55 -11.03
CA GLU A 75 3.94 18.86 -11.84
C GLU A 75 3.92 17.36 -11.57
N ALA A 76 5.08 16.70 -11.57
CA ALA A 76 5.19 15.30 -11.20
C ALA A 76 4.66 15.06 -9.78
N SER A 77 5.07 15.89 -8.80
CA SER A 77 4.57 15.81 -7.42
C SER A 77 3.04 15.90 -7.38
N PHE A 78 2.44 16.83 -8.13
CA PHE A 78 0.99 16.98 -8.17
C PHE A 78 0.29 15.73 -8.73
N THR A 79 0.79 15.16 -9.82
CA THR A 79 0.24 13.94 -10.41
C THR A 79 0.36 12.75 -9.46
N PHE A 80 1.51 12.55 -8.83
CA PHE A 80 1.73 11.46 -7.88
C PHE A 80 0.91 11.63 -6.59
N VAL A 81 0.72 12.86 -6.11
CA VAL A 81 -0.21 13.15 -5.01
C VAL A 81 -1.65 12.74 -5.36
N ILE A 82 -2.11 12.99 -6.59
CA ILE A 82 -3.45 12.56 -7.03
C ILE A 82 -3.54 11.03 -7.07
N LEU A 83 -2.54 10.35 -7.64
CA LEU A 83 -2.49 8.89 -7.68
C LEU A 83 -2.49 8.28 -6.27
N SER A 84 -1.68 8.83 -5.37
CA SER A 84 -1.65 8.45 -3.95
C SER A 84 -3.01 8.67 -3.27
N ALA A 85 -3.64 9.83 -3.50
CA ALA A 85 -4.95 10.14 -2.93
C ALA A 85 -6.07 9.22 -3.46
N MET A 86 -6.00 8.77 -4.72
CA MET A 86 -6.95 7.79 -5.27
C MET A 86 -6.64 6.35 -4.85
N GLY A 87 -5.36 6.02 -4.65
CA GLY A 87 -4.92 4.69 -4.21
C GLY A 87 -5.24 4.41 -2.74
N CYS A 88 -5.21 5.43 -1.88
CA CYS A 88 -5.46 5.25 -0.45
C CYS A 88 -6.88 4.74 -0.11
N PRO A 89 -7.98 5.22 -0.72
CA PRO A 89 -9.31 4.65 -0.51
C PRO A 89 -9.41 3.20 -0.95
N LEU A 90 -8.72 2.81 -2.03
CA LEU A 90 -8.68 1.42 -2.47
C LEU A 90 -7.92 0.54 -1.47
N HIS A 91 -6.77 1.03 -0.98
CA HIS A 91 -6.00 0.38 0.07
C HIS A 91 -6.83 0.23 1.35
N PHE A 92 -7.58 1.27 1.74
CA PHE A 92 -8.48 1.23 2.88
C PHE A 92 -9.66 0.26 2.69
N ALA A 93 -10.23 0.18 1.49
CA ALA A 93 -11.35 -0.73 1.21
C ALA A 93 -10.89 -2.19 1.28
N VAL A 94 -9.76 -2.53 0.65
CA VAL A 94 -9.13 -3.86 0.78
C VAL A 94 -8.82 -4.16 2.26
N ALA A 95 -8.20 -3.16 2.91
CA ALA A 95 -8.17 -2.90 4.35
C ALA A 95 -9.35 -3.54 5.12
N LEU A 96 -10.48 -2.89 4.92
CA LEU A 96 -11.71 -3.14 5.66
C LEU A 96 -12.34 -4.49 5.30
N GLU A 97 -12.44 -4.80 4.01
CA GLU A 97 -13.07 -6.04 3.53
C GLU A 97 -12.34 -7.28 4.05
N SER A 98 -11.00 -7.28 4.04
CA SER A 98 -10.24 -8.43 4.57
C SER A 98 -10.36 -8.55 6.09
N ALA A 99 -10.52 -7.43 6.81
CA ALA A 99 -10.75 -7.46 8.26
C ALA A 99 -12.15 -7.98 8.61
N LEU A 100 -13.17 -7.66 7.80
CA LEU A 100 -14.57 -8.06 8.03
C LEU A 100 -14.86 -9.51 7.61
N LEU A 101 -14.37 -9.93 6.44
CA LEU A 101 -14.61 -11.28 5.90
C LEU A 101 -13.66 -12.32 6.52
N GLY A 102 -12.59 -11.86 7.15
CA GLY A 102 -11.45 -12.68 7.52
C GLY A 102 -10.44 -12.74 6.37
N PRO A 103 -9.13 -12.57 6.66
CA PRO A 103 -8.10 -12.43 5.65
C PRO A 103 -8.03 -13.66 4.74
N TYR A 104 -8.21 -14.86 5.29
CA TYR A 104 -8.24 -16.10 4.52
C TYR A 104 -9.40 -16.17 3.51
N CYS A 105 -10.61 -15.82 3.95
CA CYS A 105 -11.79 -15.79 3.09
C CYS A 105 -11.68 -14.71 2.00
N PHE A 106 -11.27 -13.50 2.37
CA PHE A 106 -11.10 -12.42 1.41
C PHE A 106 -10.04 -12.74 0.36
N TYR A 107 -8.86 -13.23 0.76
CA TYR A 107 -7.81 -13.58 -0.19
C TYR A 107 -8.17 -14.81 -1.04
N SER A 108 -8.91 -15.78 -0.50
CA SER A 108 -9.42 -16.89 -1.28
C SER A 108 -10.49 -16.46 -2.31
N LEU A 109 -11.28 -15.43 -2.02
CA LEU A 109 -12.31 -14.89 -2.92
C LEU A 109 -11.73 -13.90 -3.95
N SER A 110 -10.84 -13.01 -3.51
CA SER A 110 -10.22 -11.95 -4.33
C SER A 110 -8.98 -12.41 -5.11
N GLY A 111 -8.39 -13.54 -4.72
CA GLY A 111 -7.23 -14.16 -5.33
C GLY A 111 -7.53 -14.96 -6.60
N ILE A 112 -8.68 -14.75 -7.24
CA ILE A 112 -9.26 -15.61 -8.29
C ILE A 112 -9.79 -16.88 -7.64
N ALA A 113 -11.10 -16.90 -7.41
CA ALA A 113 -11.87 -18.12 -7.22
C ALA A 113 -11.75 -19.00 -8.46
N GLY A 114 -10.64 -19.72 -8.53
CA GLY A 114 -10.45 -20.93 -9.29
C GLY A 114 -9.72 -21.86 -8.33
N THR A 115 -10.44 -22.87 -7.86
CA THR A 115 -9.95 -23.98 -7.03
C THR A 115 -8.66 -24.63 -7.58
N ASP A 116 -8.26 -24.30 -8.80
CA ASP A 116 -7.04 -24.72 -9.46
C ASP A 116 -5.76 -23.96 -9.04
N TYR A 117 -5.77 -22.66 -8.67
CA TYR A 117 -4.52 -22.00 -8.28
C TYR A 117 -4.06 -22.42 -6.88
N LEU A 118 -4.99 -22.42 -5.91
CA LEU A 118 -4.73 -22.93 -4.58
C LEU A 118 -4.44 -24.44 -4.62
N GLY A 119 -5.17 -25.20 -5.44
CA GLY A 119 -4.91 -26.63 -5.68
C GLY A 119 -3.54 -26.90 -6.34
N TYR A 120 -3.15 -26.10 -7.33
CA TYR A 120 -1.86 -26.20 -8.02
C TYR A 120 -0.70 -25.79 -7.11
N ALA A 121 -0.82 -24.70 -6.35
CA ALA A 121 0.19 -24.25 -5.39
C ALA A 121 0.35 -25.19 -4.19
N VAL A 122 -0.72 -25.90 -3.80
CA VAL A 122 -0.70 -26.99 -2.81
C VAL A 122 -0.07 -28.27 -3.36
N ALA A 123 -0.07 -28.46 -4.69
CA ALA A 123 0.50 -29.63 -5.36
C ALA A 123 1.95 -29.44 -5.83
N PHE A 124 2.34 -28.22 -6.23
CA PHE A 124 3.64 -27.91 -6.81
C PHE A 124 4.03 -26.43 -6.57
N PRO A 125 5.29 -26.10 -6.23
CA PRO A 125 6.45 -26.99 -6.05
C PRO A 125 6.52 -27.67 -4.68
N PHE A 126 5.68 -27.26 -3.72
CA PHE A 126 5.65 -27.81 -2.37
C PHE A 126 4.38 -28.66 -2.21
N PRO A 127 4.48 -29.99 -2.03
CA PRO A 127 3.33 -30.88 -1.95
C PRO A 127 2.69 -30.81 -0.55
N TYR A 128 2.05 -29.69 -0.24
CA TYR A 128 1.43 -29.38 1.06
C TYR A 128 0.43 -30.47 1.50
N ALA A 129 -0.28 -31.10 0.56
CA ALA A 129 -1.21 -32.20 0.84
C ALA A 129 -0.52 -33.50 1.32
N LYS A 130 0.78 -33.70 1.05
CA LYS A 130 1.52 -34.91 1.46
C LYS A 130 2.08 -34.81 2.89
N PHE A 131 2.25 -33.60 3.42
CA PHE A 131 2.88 -33.37 4.72
C PHE A 131 2.00 -32.53 5.66
N PRO A 132 0.76 -32.98 5.96
CA PRO A 132 -0.19 -32.21 6.76
C PRO A 132 0.31 -31.91 8.18
N SER A 133 1.21 -32.73 8.72
CA SER A 133 1.81 -32.53 10.05
C SER A 133 2.96 -31.51 10.08
N VAL A 134 3.55 -31.20 8.93
CA VAL A 134 4.68 -30.25 8.80
C VAL A 134 4.19 -28.91 8.25
N CYS A 135 3.12 -28.94 7.47
CA CYS A 135 2.50 -27.78 6.85
C CYS A 135 1.32 -27.25 7.67
N VAL A 136 1.56 -26.97 8.95
CA VAL A 136 0.58 -26.37 9.84
C VAL A 136 0.78 -24.86 9.88
N ASP A 137 -0.31 -24.10 9.84
CA ASP A 137 -0.23 -22.66 10.03
C ASP A 137 0.35 -22.34 11.42
N PRO A 138 1.17 -21.28 11.54
CA PRO A 138 1.70 -20.87 12.84
C PRO A 138 0.57 -20.62 13.86
N PRO A 139 0.81 -20.84 15.16
CA PRO A 139 -0.14 -20.43 16.18
C PRO A 139 -0.41 -18.92 16.07
N HIS A 140 -1.66 -18.51 16.27
CA HIS A 140 -2.13 -17.10 16.16
C HIS A 140 -2.02 -16.47 14.76
N TYR A 141 -2.01 -17.29 13.69
CA TYR A 141 -1.96 -16.80 12.30
C TYR A 141 -3.12 -15.84 11.95
N GLU A 142 -4.33 -16.12 12.40
CA GLU A 142 -5.50 -15.26 12.15
C GLU A 142 -5.36 -13.90 12.85
N GLU A 143 -4.92 -13.90 14.11
CA GLU A 143 -4.69 -12.68 14.90
C GLU A 143 -3.59 -11.82 14.26
N TYR A 144 -2.53 -12.47 13.76
CA TYR A 144 -1.45 -11.80 13.03
C TYR A 144 -1.96 -11.06 11.80
N HIS A 145 -2.74 -11.73 10.95
CA HIS A 145 -3.29 -11.11 9.75
C HIS A 145 -4.33 -10.03 10.07
N LEU A 146 -5.14 -10.22 11.10
CA LEU A 146 -6.09 -9.20 11.56
C LEU A 146 -5.35 -7.94 12.05
N ALA A 147 -4.28 -8.11 12.83
CA ALA A 147 -3.46 -6.99 13.29
C ALA A 147 -2.78 -6.26 12.13
N LEU A 148 -2.30 -7.00 11.13
CA LEU A 148 -1.70 -6.44 9.92
C LEU A 148 -2.73 -5.61 9.12
N GLN A 149 -3.95 -6.13 9.00
CA GLN A 149 -5.03 -5.45 8.31
C GLN A 149 -5.50 -4.18 9.04
N ALA A 150 -5.57 -4.22 10.38
CA ALA A 150 -5.83 -3.04 11.19
C ALA A 150 -4.73 -1.98 11.04
N PHE A 151 -3.47 -2.41 10.93
CA PHE A 151 -2.34 -1.52 10.66
C PHE A 151 -2.44 -0.87 9.28
N ASP A 152 -2.78 -1.64 8.24
CA ASP A 152 -2.98 -1.12 6.88
C ASP A 152 -4.17 -0.17 6.75
N LEU A 153 -5.25 -0.39 7.52
CA LEU A 153 -6.35 0.58 7.66
C LEU A 153 -5.85 1.92 8.21
N CYS A 154 -5.04 1.90 9.28
CA CYS A 154 -4.46 3.12 9.84
C CYS A 154 -3.50 3.80 8.86
N LEU A 155 -2.64 3.04 8.19
CA LEU A 155 -1.67 3.57 7.22
C LEU A 155 -2.37 4.21 6.02
N SER A 156 -3.34 3.52 5.42
CA SER A 156 -4.11 4.02 4.27
C SER A 156 -4.86 5.31 4.62
N PHE A 157 -5.48 5.38 5.79
CA PHE A 157 -6.14 6.60 6.27
C PHE A 157 -5.15 7.75 6.48
N ALA A 158 -4.02 7.50 7.16
CA ALA A 158 -3.01 8.52 7.41
C ALA A 158 -2.41 9.05 6.09
N MET A 159 -2.08 8.16 5.15
CA MET A 159 -1.59 8.53 3.82
C MET A 159 -2.62 9.34 3.03
N LEU A 160 -3.90 9.00 3.12
CA LEU A 160 -4.98 9.78 2.50
C LEU A 160 -5.03 11.20 3.05
N CYS A 161 -5.02 11.36 4.39
CA CYS A 161 -5.06 12.67 5.03
C CYS A 161 -3.88 13.56 4.60
N VAL A 162 -2.67 13.01 4.58
CA VAL A 162 -1.47 13.75 4.16
C VAL A 162 -1.53 14.09 2.67
N SER A 163 -1.93 13.13 1.82
CA SER A 163 -2.06 13.34 0.37
C SER A 163 -3.09 14.43 0.05
N LEU A 164 -4.27 14.41 0.71
CA LEU A 164 -5.30 15.44 0.55
C LEU A 164 -4.81 16.81 1.02
N THR A 165 -4.09 16.87 2.14
CA THR A 165 -3.53 18.13 2.65
C THR A 165 -2.57 18.75 1.63
N VAL A 166 -1.68 17.94 1.06
CA VAL A 166 -0.75 18.39 0.02
C VAL A 166 -1.50 18.79 -1.25
N LEU A 167 -2.50 18.01 -1.67
CA LEU A 167 -3.30 18.27 -2.87
C LEU A 167 -4.04 19.61 -2.79
N ILE A 168 -4.69 19.89 -1.67
CA ILE A 168 -5.39 21.15 -1.42
C ILE A 168 -4.40 22.32 -1.47
N LYS A 169 -3.24 22.18 -0.83
CA LYS A 169 -2.22 23.25 -0.80
C LYS A 169 -1.62 23.52 -2.18
N LEU A 170 -1.30 22.47 -2.95
CA LEU A 170 -0.80 22.61 -4.32
C LEU A 170 -1.84 23.24 -5.23
N SER A 171 -3.10 22.82 -5.13
CA SER A 171 -4.23 23.35 -5.90
C SER A 171 -4.44 24.84 -5.60
N ALA A 172 -4.50 25.21 -4.32
CA ALA A 172 -4.62 26.61 -3.90
C ALA A 172 -3.46 27.47 -4.42
N GLY A 173 -2.23 26.96 -4.36
CA GLY A 173 -1.04 27.65 -4.89
C GLY A 173 -1.10 27.88 -6.41
N ARG A 174 -1.66 26.92 -7.17
CA ARG A 174 -1.85 27.07 -8.63
C ARG A 174 -2.94 28.10 -8.95
N ILE A 175 -4.07 28.07 -8.24
CA ILE A 175 -5.16 29.03 -8.43
C ILE A 175 -4.70 30.46 -8.12
N TRP A 176 -3.96 30.65 -7.02
CA TRP A 176 -3.42 31.97 -6.65
C TRP A 176 -2.49 32.55 -7.72
N LYS A 177 -1.57 31.74 -8.26
CA LYS A 177 -0.68 32.16 -9.36
C LYS A 177 -1.47 32.59 -10.60
N ARG A 178 -2.56 31.89 -10.93
CA ARG A 178 -3.40 32.20 -12.08
C ARG A 178 -4.16 33.52 -11.94
N HIS A 179 -4.52 33.92 -10.72
CA HIS A 179 -5.20 35.19 -10.45
C HIS A 179 -4.25 36.40 -10.33
N SER A 180 -2.96 36.16 -10.14
CA SER A 180 -1.95 37.23 -9.96
C SER A 180 -1.18 37.55 -11.26
N GLN A 181 -1.54 36.92 -12.37
CA GLN A 181 -1.07 37.20 -13.74
C GLN A 181 -2.18 37.89 -14.52
#